data_AF-A0AAV4HU34-F1
#
_entry.id   AF-A0AAV4HU34-F1
#
_cell.length_a   1.000
_cell.length_b   1.000
_cell.length_c   1.000
_cell.angle_alpha   90.00
_cell.angle_beta   90.00
_cell.angle_gamma   90.00
#
_symmetry.space_group_name_H-M   'P 1'
#
loop_
_entity.id
_entity.type
_entity.pdbx_description
1 polymer ?
#
loop_
_entity_poly.entity_id
_entity_poly.type
_entity_poly.pdbx_seq_one_letter_code
_entity_poly.pdbx_strand_id
1 'polypeptide(L)'
;MQAKTLIDNSLKSNSKDFWKQIKTLTSPNRQTNCTISPEQWYDYFKNLLNPLAEADNPVELNIGADINPVQLEGGMNNPIGLTKEEIQNAIEKMKPGKASGPDGIPSEFYTCMCKIGVFCDYLVTLFNSVFESGIYPDEWTKSSIFALHKKGNVEDINNYKSA
;
A
#
# COMPACT_ATOMS: atom_id res chain seq x y z
N MET A 1 -0.73 4.00 14.88
CA MET A 1 -1.40 3.57 16.12
C MET A 1 -0.74 4.17 17.39
N GLN A 2 0.60 4.15 17.52
CA GLN A 2 1.30 4.68 18.72
C GLN A 2 1.17 6.20 18.95
N ALA A 3 1.10 7.03 17.91
CA ALA A 3 1.01 8.49 18.08
C ALA A 3 -0.33 8.97 18.67
N LYS A 4 -1.46 8.35 18.29
CA LYS A 4 -2.78 8.68 18.87
C LYS A 4 -2.84 8.27 20.35
N THR A 5 -2.35 7.08 20.70
CA THR A 5 -2.34 6.58 22.09
C THR A 5 -1.44 7.42 23.00
N LEU A 6 -0.35 7.99 22.49
CA LEU A 6 0.52 8.91 23.24
C LEU A 6 -0.16 10.26 23.50
N ILE A 7 -0.90 10.80 22.53
CA ILE A 7 -1.68 12.02 22.68
C ILE A 7 -2.84 11.81 23.68
N ASP A 8 -3.58 10.71 23.55
CA ASP A 8 -4.72 10.39 24.42
C ASP A 8 -4.31 10.12 25.88
N ASN A 9 -3.17 9.46 26.10
CA ASN A 9 -2.60 9.28 27.44
C ASN A 9 -2.02 10.59 28.00
N SER A 10 -1.49 11.48 27.15
CA SER A 10 -0.97 12.79 27.56
C SER A 10 -2.08 13.78 27.94
N LEU A 11 -3.31 13.64 27.41
CA LEU A 11 -4.45 14.47 27.82
C LEU A 11 -4.91 14.21 29.27
N LYS A 12 -4.58 13.03 29.81
CA LYS A 12 -4.87 12.64 31.21
C LYS A 12 -3.77 13.05 32.19
N SER A 13 -2.61 13.49 31.69
CA SER A 13 -1.47 13.92 32.50
C SER A 13 -1.24 15.42 32.34
N ASN A 14 -0.59 16.00 33.34
CA ASN A 14 -0.25 17.41 33.52
C ASN A 14 -0.11 18.21 32.19
N SER A 15 -0.92 19.27 32.04
CA SER A 15 -0.95 20.19 30.90
C SER A 15 0.44 20.69 30.47
N LYS A 16 1.37 20.87 31.43
CA LYS A 16 2.75 21.28 31.12
C LYS A 16 3.51 20.23 30.31
N ASP A 17 3.30 18.94 30.58
CA ASP A 17 3.98 17.86 29.86
C ASP A 17 3.40 17.69 28.45
N PHE A 18 2.08 17.85 28.30
CA PHE A 18 1.42 17.90 26.99
C PHE A 18 2.02 19.01 26.12
N TRP A 19 2.05 20.25 26.62
CA TRP A 19 2.59 21.37 25.85
C TRP A 19 4.10 21.26 25.62
N LYS A 20 4.85 20.61 26.52
CA LYS A 20 6.27 20.30 26.31
C LYS A 20 6.46 19.32 25.15
N GLN A 21 5.67 18.25 25.09
CA GLN A 21 5.72 17.27 23.99
C GLN A 21 5.25 17.89 22.66
N ILE A 22 4.16 18.66 22.66
CA ILE A 22 3.72 19.38 21.47
C ILE A 22 4.83 20.32 20.98
N LYS A 23 5.45 21.10 21.86
CA LYS A 23 6.57 21.97 21.48
C LYS A 23 7.75 21.19 20.91
N THR A 24 8.05 19.98 21.38
CA THR A 24 9.09 19.15 20.77
C THR A 24 8.70 18.65 19.37
N LEU A 25 7.42 18.38 19.13
CA LEU A 25 6.91 17.92 17.84
C LEU A 25 6.69 19.06 16.83
N THR A 26 6.45 20.28 17.32
CA THR A 26 6.22 21.48 16.51
C THR A 26 7.43 22.42 16.50
N SER A 27 8.58 21.99 17.04
CA SER A 27 9.78 22.82 17.06
C SER A 27 10.21 23.14 15.63
N PRO A 28 10.47 24.41 15.30
CA PRO A 28 10.72 24.87 13.92
C PRO A 28 12.08 24.41 13.36
N ASN A 29 12.80 23.54 14.06
CA ASN A 29 14.16 23.14 13.73
C ASN A 29 14.27 21.67 13.32
N ARG A 30 13.28 21.16 12.58
CA ARG A 30 13.53 20.06 11.65
C ARG A 30 14.09 20.73 10.41
N GLN A 31 15.38 20.53 10.12
CA GLN A 31 15.94 20.97 8.83
C GLN A 31 15.07 20.38 7.72
N THR A 32 14.27 21.22 7.07
CA THR A 32 13.49 20.91 5.87
C THR A 32 14.21 21.43 4.64
N ASN A 33 15.54 21.50 4.66
CA ASN A 33 16.30 21.85 3.47
C ASN A 33 16.50 20.58 2.63
N CYS A 34 15.42 19.87 2.32
CA CYS A 34 15.47 18.86 1.27
C CYS A 34 15.54 19.62 -0.05
N THR A 35 16.69 19.56 -0.69
CA THR A 35 16.95 20.27 -1.96
C THR A 35 16.41 19.49 -3.16
N ILE A 36 15.97 18.25 -2.94
CA ILE A 36 15.41 17.37 -3.97
C ILE A 36 14.03 17.89 -4.36
N SER A 37 13.91 18.31 -5.61
CA SER A 37 12.67 18.84 -6.20
C SER A 37 11.60 17.76 -6.38
N PRO A 38 10.31 18.12 -6.40
CA PRO A 38 9.22 17.19 -6.72
C PRO A 38 9.41 16.45 -8.05
N GLU A 39 9.97 17.10 -9.06
CA GLU A 39 10.24 16.51 -10.37
C GLU A 39 11.31 15.42 -10.28
N GLN A 40 12.39 15.67 -9.53
CA GLN A 40 13.41 14.66 -9.27
C GLN A 40 12.83 13.45 -8.52
N TRP A 41 11.93 13.67 -7.56
CA TRP A 41 11.22 12.59 -6.88
C TRP A 41 10.36 11.77 -7.85
N TYR A 42 9.62 12.45 -8.71
CA TYR A 42 8.76 11.82 -9.69
C TYR A 42 9.57 10.94 -10.65
N ASP A 43 10.61 11.49 -11.28
CA ASP A 43 11.43 10.75 -12.25
C ASP A 43 12.13 9.55 -11.60
N TYR A 44 12.69 9.75 -10.41
CA TYR A 44 13.35 8.67 -9.66
C TYR A 44 12.38 7.52 -9.36
N PHE A 45 11.22 7.80 -8.78
CA PHE A 45 10.26 6.73 -8.45
C PHE A 45 9.58 6.15 -9.69
N LYS A 46 9.34 6.95 -10.73
CA LYS A 46 8.82 6.46 -12.00
C LYS A 46 9.75 5.41 -12.61
N ASN A 47 11.05 5.71 -12.68
CA ASN A 47 12.04 4.80 -13.25
C ASN A 47 12.30 3.59 -12.33
N LEU A 48 12.30 3.80 -11.01
CA LEU A 48 12.49 2.74 -10.03
C LEU A 48 11.35 1.71 -10.04
N LEU A 49 10.10 2.18 -10.13
CA LEU A 49 8.91 1.34 -10.04
C LEU A 49 8.45 0.81 -11.42
N ASN A 50 8.85 1.48 -12.51
CA ASN A 50 8.51 1.08 -13.87
C ASN A 50 9.77 0.95 -14.76
N PRO A 51 10.72 0.05 -14.44
CA PRO A 51 11.98 -0.09 -15.16
C PRO A 51 11.82 -0.50 -16.64
N LEU A 52 10.62 -0.89 -17.07
CA LEU A 52 10.30 -1.37 -18.43
C LEU A 52 9.69 -0.29 -19.34
N ALA A 53 9.48 0.93 -18.86
CA ALA A 53 8.76 1.98 -19.61
C ALA A 53 9.52 2.56 -20.82
N GLU A 54 10.79 2.19 -21.04
CA GLU A 54 11.58 2.62 -22.21
C GLU A 54 11.60 1.59 -23.36
N ALA A 55 10.90 0.47 -23.24
CA ALA A 55 10.76 -0.46 -24.37
C ALA A 55 9.56 -0.04 -25.23
N ASP A 56 9.82 0.55 -26.40
CA ASP A 56 8.85 0.79 -27.49
C ASP A 56 8.20 -0.50 -28.07
N ASN A 57 8.35 -1.64 -27.39
CA ASN A 57 7.70 -2.89 -27.74
C ASN A 57 6.59 -3.17 -26.73
N PRO A 58 5.36 -3.51 -27.17
CA PRO A 58 4.35 -4.01 -26.26
C PRO A 58 4.94 -5.21 -25.52
N VAL A 59 5.13 -5.05 -24.22
CA VAL A 59 5.59 -6.12 -23.36
C VAL A 59 4.48 -7.17 -23.38
N GLU A 60 4.71 -8.28 -24.08
CA GLU A 60 4.03 -9.52 -23.74
C GLU A 60 4.30 -9.74 -22.25
N LEU A 61 3.27 -9.59 -21.43
CA LEU A 61 3.34 -9.89 -20.01
C LEU A 61 3.82 -11.34 -19.89
N ASN A 62 5.12 -11.55 -19.70
CA ASN A 62 5.63 -12.84 -19.26
C ASN A 62 5.32 -12.96 -17.77
N ILE A 63 4.06 -13.28 -17.50
CA ILE A 63 3.47 -13.56 -16.17
C ILE A 63 4.22 -14.73 -15.46
N GLY A 64 5.23 -15.34 -16.08
CA GLY A 64 5.90 -16.54 -15.58
C GLY A 64 7.15 -16.37 -14.70
N ALA A 65 7.73 -15.18 -14.51
CA ALA A 65 9.10 -15.11 -13.96
C ALA A 65 9.22 -14.75 -12.46
N ASP A 66 8.43 -13.82 -11.92
CA ASP A 66 8.60 -13.33 -10.52
C ASP A 66 7.33 -13.36 -9.67
N ILE A 67 6.22 -13.82 -10.24
CA ILE A 67 5.15 -14.38 -9.41
C ILE A 67 5.68 -15.76 -9.04
N ASN A 68 6.10 -15.96 -7.79
CA ASN A 68 5.90 -17.29 -7.21
C ASN A 68 4.44 -17.60 -7.55
N PRO A 69 4.14 -18.64 -8.36
CA PRO A 69 2.77 -19.03 -8.55
C PRO A 69 2.22 -19.12 -7.14
N VAL A 70 1.14 -18.38 -6.85
CA VAL A 70 0.30 -18.80 -5.75
C VAL A 70 0.13 -20.27 -6.02
N GLN A 71 0.68 -21.12 -5.14
CA GLN A 71 0.43 -22.54 -5.18
C GLN A 71 -1.06 -22.65 -4.90
N LEU A 72 -1.86 -22.47 -5.95
CA LEU A 72 -3.22 -22.95 -6.04
C LEU A 72 -3.02 -24.45 -5.96
N GLU A 73 -3.05 -24.98 -4.73
CA GLU A 73 -3.12 -26.41 -4.48
C GLU A 73 -4.44 -26.90 -5.08
N GLY A 74 -4.41 -27.16 -6.37
CA GLY A 74 -5.59 -27.40 -7.18
C GLY A 74 -5.12 -27.64 -8.60
N GLY A 75 -4.66 -28.86 -8.86
CA GLY A 75 -4.32 -29.31 -10.20
C GLY A 75 -5.43 -28.97 -11.20
N MET A 76 -5.00 -28.73 -12.45
CA MET A 76 -5.63 -28.44 -13.76
C MET A 76 -7.12 -28.74 -14.04
N ASN A 77 -7.96 -28.93 -13.03
CA ASN A 77 -9.37 -29.29 -13.02
C ASN A 77 -10.21 -28.42 -12.07
N ASN A 78 -9.62 -27.40 -11.42
CA ASN A 78 -10.42 -26.39 -10.71
C ASN A 78 -11.01 -25.40 -11.72
N PRO A 79 -12.29 -24.99 -11.57
CA PRO A 79 -12.85 -23.95 -12.42
C PRO A 79 -11.97 -22.70 -12.34
N ILE A 80 -11.81 -22.00 -13.47
CA ILE A 80 -10.89 -20.86 -13.73
C ILE A 80 -11.24 -19.60 -12.90
N GLY A 81 -11.97 -19.74 -11.79
CA GLY A 81 -12.44 -18.64 -10.95
C GLY A 81 -11.95 -18.76 -9.52
N LEU A 82 -11.60 -17.61 -8.94
CA LEU A 82 -11.39 -17.46 -7.51
C LEU A 82 -12.62 -17.92 -6.74
N THR A 83 -12.36 -18.66 -5.67
CA THR A 83 -13.36 -19.18 -4.75
C THR A 83 -13.55 -18.22 -3.57
N LYS A 84 -14.69 -18.37 -2.88
CA LYS A 84 -14.96 -17.61 -1.65
C LYS A 84 -13.90 -17.85 -0.57
N GLU A 85 -13.43 -19.09 -0.46
CA GLU A 85 -12.42 -19.49 0.53
C GLU A 85 -11.07 -18.82 0.25
N GLU A 86 -10.65 -18.72 -1.02
CA GLU A 86 -9.43 -18.00 -1.38
C GLU A 86 -9.52 -16.50 -1.06
N ILE A 87 -10.67 -15.87 -1.33
CA ILE A 87 -10.91 -14.47 -0.96
C ILE A 87 -10.88 -14.29 0.56
N GLN A 88 -11.54 -15.17 1.31
CA GLN A 88 -11.53 -15.16 2.77
C GLN A 88 -10.12 -15.29 3.32
N ASN A 89 -9.37 -16.30 2.85
CA ASN A 89 -7.99 -16.54 3.25
C ASN A 89 -7.07 -15.36 2.92
N ALA A 90 -7.28 -14.70 1.78
CA ALA A 90 -6.50 -13.52 1.39
C ALA A 90 -6.79 -12.33 2.32
N ILE A 91 -8.06 -12.09 2.65
CA ILE A 91 -8.48 -11.00 3.56
C ILE A 91 -7.97 -11.26 4.98
N GLU A 92 -8.01 -12.50 5.47
CA GLU A 92 -7.50 -12.86 6.79
C GLU A 92 -5.98 -12.66 6.93
N LYS A 93 -5.24 -12.80 5.83
CA LYS A 93 -3.79 -12.56 5.79
C LYS A 93 -3.43 -11.07 5.72
N MET A 94 -4.39 -10.16 5.53
CA MET A 94 -4.12 -8.72 5.53
C MET A 94 -3.61 -8.25 6.89
N LYS A 95 -2.51 -7.49 6.88
CA LYS A 95 -1.92 -6.94 8.11
C LYS A 95 -2.68 -5.68 8.54
N PRO A 96 -3.18 -5.60 9.78
CA PRO A 96 -3.84 -4.40 10.28
C PRO A 96 -2.86 -3.25 10.47
N GLY A 97 -3.37 -2.02 10.53
CA GLY A 97 -2.60 -0.81 10.77
C GLY A 97 -1.69 -0.40 9.61
N LYS A 98 -1.92 -0.94 8.41
CA LYS A 98 -1.27 -0.48 7.17
C LYS A 98 -1.93 0.79 6.65
N ALA A 99 -1.16 1.57 5.89
CA ALA A 99 -1.70 2.72 5.20
C ALA A 99 -2.75 2.26 4.19
N SER A 100 -3.89 2.95 4.14
CA SER A 100 -4.89 2.76 3.10
C SER A 100 -4.39 3.32 1.77
N GLY A 101 -4.99 2.83 0.69
CA GLY A 101 -4.78 3.40 -0.63
C GLY A 101 -5.40 4.81 -0.75
N PRO A 102 -5.38 5.38 -1.97
CA PRO A 102 -6.02 6.67 -2.24
C PRO A 102 -7.53 6.72 -1.91
N ASP A 103 -8.19 5.56 -1.83
CA ASP A 103 -9.59 5.40 -1.45
C ASP A 103 -9.86 5.63 0.04
N GLY A 104 -8.82 5.64 0.88
CA GLY A 104 -8.93 5.78 2.33
C GLY A 104 -9.47 4.54 3.05
N ILE A 105 -9.64 3.40 2.37
CA ILE A 105 -10.23 2.19 2.97
C ILE A 105 -9.13 1.34 3.63
N PRO A 106 -9.17 1.15 4.96
CA PRO A 106 -8.15 0.36 5.66
C PRO A 106 -8.40 -1.15 5.52
N SER A 107 -7.35 -1.96 5.72
CA SER A 107 -7.44 -3.43 5.74
C SER A 107 -8.54 -3.96 6.68
N GLU A 108 -8.71 -3.30 7.82
CA GLU A 108 -9.67 -3.64 8.87
C GLU A 108 -11.11 -3.56 8.38
N PHE A 109 -11.40 -2.69 7.42
CA PHE A 109 -12.71 -2.64 6.79
C PHE A 109 -13.01 -3.97 6.09
N TYR A 110 -12.10 -4.46 5.26
CA TYR A 110 -12.26 -5.72 4.54
C TYR A 110 -12.38 -6.91 5.49
N THR A 111 -11.54 -6.96 6.54
CA THR A 111 -11.60 -8.01 7.57
C THR A 111 -12.94 -8.00 8.32
N CYS A 112 -13.48 -6.82 8.64
CA CYS A 112 -14.80 -6.71 9.29
C CYS A 112 -15.92 -7.10 8.32
N MET A 113 -15.85 -6.64 7.07
CA MET A 113 -16.89 -6.89 6.07
C MET A 113 -16.94 -8.35 5.63
N CYS A 114 -15.82 -9.07 5.55
CA CYS A 114 -15.87 -10.49 5.17
C CYS A 114 -16.55 -11.38 6.23
N LYS A 115 -16.65 -10.92 7.49
CA LYS A 115 -17.49 -11.58 8.51
C LYS A 115 -18.98 -11.45 8.21
N ILE A 116 -19.36 -10.46 7.40
CA ILE A 116 -20.70 -10.28 6.84
C ILE A 116 -20.75 -11.09 5.55
N GLY A 117 -21.29 -12.31 5.61
CA GLY A 117 -21.07 -13.37 4.61
C GLY A 117 -21.31 -13.01 3.13
N VAL A 118 -22.13 -11.99 2.83
CA VAL A 118 -22.41 -11.53 1.46
C VAL A 118 -21.26 -10.76 0.81
N PHE A 119 -20.40 -10.10 1.61
CA PHE A 119 -19.35 -9.24 1.06
C PHE A 119 -18.33 -10.03 0.25
N CYS A 120 -17.95 -11.21 0.74
CA CYS A 120 -16.98 -12.06 0.06
C CYS A 120 -17.56 -12.70 -1.22
N ASP A 121 -18.88 -12.86 -1.33
CA ASP A 121 -19.53 -13.28 -2.59
C ASP A 121 -19.48 -12.19 -3.68
N TYR A 122 -19.64 -10.92 -3.29
CA TYR A 122 -19.45 -9.79 -4.20
C TYR A 122 -18.03 -9.71 -4.73
N LEU A 123 -17.03 -9.90 -3.85
CA LEU A 123 -15.63 -9.87 -4.25
C LEU A 123 -15.27 -11.01 -5.20
N VAL A 124 -15.76 -12.23 -4.95
CA VAL A 124 -15.60 -13.36 -5.88
C VAL A 124 -16.13 -13.00 -7.27
N THR A 125 -17.35 -12.46 -7.33
CA THR A 125 -17.98 -12.08 -8.60
C THR A 125 -17.18 -10.98 -9.31
N LEU A 126 -16.76 -9.95 -8.57
CA LEU A 126 -15.98 -8.83 -9.10
C LEU A 126 -14.64 -9.32 -9.67
N PHE A 127 -13.84 -10.04 -8.87
CA PHE A 127 -12.52 -10.45 -9.31
C PHE A 127 -12.60 -11.44 -10.48
N ASN A 128 -13.52 -12.40 -10.46
CA ASN A 128 -13.70 -13.32 -11.58
C ASN A 128 -14.12 -12.59 -12.86
N SER A 129 -14.98 -11.57 -12.76
CA SER A 129 -15.33 -10.73 -13.91
C SER A 129 -14.12 -9.94 -14.44
N VAL A 130 -13.24 -9.44 -13.57
CA VAL A 130 -12.00 -8.76 -13.97
C VAL A 130 -11.05 -9.75 -14.66
N PHE A 131 -10.88 -10.96 -14.13
CA PHE A 131 -10.03 -11.99 -14.74
C PHE A 131 -10.56 -12.47 -16.10
N GLU A 132 -11.87 -12.65 -16.24
CA GLU A 132 -12.50 -13.10 -17.49
C GLU A 132 -12.47 -12.02 -18.57
N SER A 133 -12.78 -10.77 -18.21
CA SER A 133 -12.81 -9.66 -19.17
C SER A 133 -11.43 -9.09 -19.49
N GLY A 134 -10.45 -9.27 -18.60
CA GLY A 134 -9.15 -8.58 -18.66
C GLY A 134 -9.24 -7.08 -18.40
N ILE A 135 -10.42 -6.56 -18.02
CA ILE A 135 -10.66 -5.14 -17.76
C ILE A 135 -10.62 -4.91 -16.25
N TYR A 136 -9.64 -4.16 -15.79
CA TYR A 136 -9.51 -3.74 -14.39
C TYR A 136 -9.86 -2.25 -14.23
N PRO A 137 -10.26 -1.80 -13.02
CA PRO A 137 -10.50 -0.39 -12.75
C PRO A 137 -9.24 0.46 -12.91
N ASP A 138 -9.34 1.62 -13.54
CA ASP A 138 -8.23 2.59 -13.67
C ASP A 138 -7.65 2.97 -12.29
N GLU A 139 -8.48 2.95 -11.25
CA GLU A 139 -8.09 3.20 -9.86
C GLU A 139 -6.99 2.25 -9.38
N TRP A 140 -6.93 1.01 -9.87
CA TRP A 140 -5.89 0.05 -9.48
C TRP A 140 -4.50 0.43 -10.01
N THR A 141 -4.44 1.32 -11.01
CA THR A 141 -3.18 1.86 -11.55
C THR A 141 -2.67 3.08 -10.77
N LYS A 142 -3.46 3.60 -9.84
CA LYS A 142 -3.15 4.82 -9.07
C LYS A 142 -2.59 4.42 -7.70
N SER A 143 -1.47 5.02 -7.31
CA SER A 143 -0.89 4.86 -5.98
C SER A 143 -0.30 6.16 -5.46
N SER A 144 -0.30 6.32 -4.13
CA SER A 144 0.36 7.44 -3.45
C SER A 144 1.71 6.97 -2.93
N ILE A 145 2.78 7.61 -3.37
CA ILE A 145 4.14 7.23 -2.99
C ILE A 145 4.66 8.20 -1.93
N PHE A 146 5.14 7.65 -0.82
CA PHE A 146 5.83 8.44 0.21
C PHE A 146 7.34 8.15 0.19
N ALA A 147 8.14 9.20 -0.01
CA ALA A 147 9.59 9.10 0.07
C ALA A 147 10.04 8.92 1.53
N LEU A 148 10.52 7.73 1.89
CA LEU A 148 11.07 7.45 3.21
C LEU A 148 12.60 7.34 3.15
N HIS A 149 13.27 8.26 3.82
CA HIS A 149 14.72 8.21 4.00
C HIS A 149 15.13 6.90 4.69
N LYS A 150 16.18 6.27 4.17
CA LYS A 150 16.77 5.06 4.74
C LYS A 150 17.94 5.44 5.66
N LYS A 151 19.12 5.60 5.06
CA LYS A 151 20.41 5.88 5.71
C LYS A 151 21.30 6.64 4.74
N GLY A 152 22.33 7.33 5.23
CA GLY A 152 23.23 8.11 4.38
C GLY A 152 22.78 9.56 4.22
N ASN A 153 23.28 10.23 3.17
CA ASN A 153 23.00 11.63 2.92
C ASN A 153 21.51 11.84 2.59
N VAL A 154 20.86 12.81 3.24
CA VAL A 154 19.45 13.20 3.00
C VAL A 154 19.25 13.93 1.68
N GLU A 155 20.31 14.51 1.11
CA GLU A 155 20.25 15.19 -0.18
C GLU A 155 20.46 14.23 -1.37
N ASP A 156 20.79 12.97 -1.10
CA ASP A 156 20.96 11.95 -2.14
C ASP A 156 19.69 11.11 -2.28
N ILE A 157 19.02 11.25 -3.42
CA ILE A 157 17.74 10.63 -3.73
C ILE A 157 17.77 9.09 -3.67
N ASN A 158 18.93 8.49 -3.91
CA ASN A 158 19.12 7.03 -3.85
C ASN A 158 18.99 6.48 -2.42
N ASN A 159 19.14 7.34 -1.41
CA ASN A 159 19.03 6.97 0.00
C ASN A 159 17.56 6.88 0.48
N TYR A 160 16.60 6.89 -0.43
CA TYR A 160 15.17 6.81 -0.13
C TYR A 160 14.54 5.53 -0.70
N LYS A 161 13.43 5.11 -0.11
CA LYS A 161 12.50 4.10 -0.66
C LYS A 161 11.10 4.70 -0.76
N SER A 162 10.30 4.12 -1.64
CA SER A 162 8.86 4.28 -1.60
C SER A 162 8.28 3.52 -0.40
N ALA A 163 7.17 4.02 0.12
CA ALA A 163 6.35 3.40 1.14
C ALA A 163 4.88 3.64 0.83
#